data_AF-A0A966L6W2-F1
#
_entry.id   AF-A0A966L6W2-F1
#
_cell.length_a   1.000
_cell.length_b   1.000
_cell.length_c   1.000
_cell.angle_alpha   90.00
_cell.angle_beta   90.00
_cell.angle_gamma   90.00
#
_symmetry.space_group_name_H-M   'P 1'
#
loop_
_entity.id
_entity.type
_entity.pdbx_description
1 polymer ?
#
loop_
_entity_poly.entity_id
_entity_poly.type
_entity_poly.pdbx_seq_one_letter_code
_entity_poly.pdbx_strand_id
1 'polypeptide(L)'
;MEPITVATIVALVFQTTVEKFTEAALEKINTLRQIIWNKLKANPKAEKALQAAEKGSKTDLEKVADYLKVAMNDEADFAEKVKGLATEIQSLKIQDNSSMNQTNSGGQNLQNQGEVGEVYQAATININKT
;
A
#
# COMPACT_ATOMS: atom_id res chain seq x y z
N MET A 1 -13.19 1.31 3.35
CA MET A 1 -11.86 1.15 2.73
C MET A 1 -12.04 1.25 1.24
N GLU A 2 -11.22 2.06 0.56
CA GLU A 2 -11.21 2.05 -0.90
C GLU A 2 -10.76 0.67 -1.40
N PRO A 3 -11.36 0.15 -2.49
CA PRO A 3 -10.94 -1.11 -3.07
C PRO A 3 -9.52 -0.99 -3.63
N ILE A 4 -8.66 -1.95 -3.31
CA ILE A 4 -7.30 -1.98 -3.85
C ILE A 4 -7.34 -2.15 -5.38
N THR A 5 -6.78 -1.17 -6.10
CA THR A 5 -6.79 -1.17 -7.57
C THR A 5 -5.65 -2.02 -8.13
N VAL A 6 -5.80 -2.49 -9.37
CA VAL A 6 -4.74 -3.25 -10.07
C VAL A 6 -3.47 -2.40 -10.23
N ALA A 7 -3.61 -1.11 -10.52
CA ALA A 7 -2.47 -0.19 -10.58
C ALA A 7 -1.75 -0.08 -9.23
N THR A 8 -2.49 -0.01 -8.12
CA THR A 8 -1.93 -0.01 -6.76
C THR A 8 -1.17 -1.31 -6.47
N ILE A 9 -1.69 -2.46 -6.91
CA ILE A 9 -1.04 -3.77 -6.75
C ILE A 9 0.28 -3.81 -7.51
N VAL A 10 0.30 -3.34 -8.76
CA VAL A 10 1.52 -3.27 -9.57
C VAL A 10 2.55 -2.32 -8.96
N ALA A 11 2.13 -1.13 -8.52
CA ALA A 11 3.01 -0.21 -7.82
C ALA A 11 3.58 -0.84 -6.54
N LEU A 12 2.75 -1.56 -5.78
CA LEU A 12 3.17 -2.27 -4.58
C LEU A 12 4.25 -3.31 -4.85
N VAL A 13 4.20 -4.05 -5.96
CA VAL A 13 5.22 -5.09 -6.21
C VAL A 13 6.46 -4.57 -6.94
N PHE A 14 6.39 -3.48 -7.70
CA PHE A 14 7.53 -3.01 -8.52
C PHE A 14 8.15 -1.67 -8.08
N GLN A 15 7.46 -0.87 -7.26
CA GLN A 15 7.95 0.45 -6.82
C GLN A 15 8.21 0.53 -5.30
N THR A 16 7.95 -0.54 -4.55
CA THR A 16 8.08 -0.51 -3.09
C THR A 16 9.53 -0.40 -2.64
N THR A 17 9.78 0.53 -1.71
CA THR A 17 11.06 0.70 -1.02
C THR A 17 11.07 -0.10 0.28
N VAL A 18 12.20 -0.74 0.58
CA VAL A 18 12.38 -1.63 1.75
C VAL A 18 12.11 -0.95 3.09
N GLU A 19 12.36 0.35 3.21
CA GLU A 19 12.23 1.12 4.46
C GLU A 19 10.78 1.32 4.93
N LYS A 20 9.79 1.10 4.06
CA LYS A 20 8.36 1.39 4.36
C LYS A 20 7.58 0.19 4.86
N PHE A 21 8.21 -0.98 4.93
CA PHE A 21 7.55 -2.25 5.15
C PHE A 21 8.34 -3.12 6.11
N THR A 22 7.63 -3.88 6.95
CA THR A 22 8.24 -4.90 7.81
C THR A 22 8.85 -6.02 6.96
N GLU A 23 9.80 -6.79 7.51
CA GLU A 23 10.38 -7.95 6.82
C GLU A 23 9.31 -8.94 6.34
N ALA A 24 8.31 -9.21 7.18
CA ALA A 24 7.17 -10.05 6.84
C ALA A 24 6.34 -9.49 5.67
N ALA A 25 6.18 -8.16 5.59
CA ALA A 25 5.54 -7.51 4.46
C ALA A 25 6.38 -7.61 3.19
N LEU A 26 7.71 -7.47 3.29
CA LEU A 26 8.62 -7.61 2.16
C LEU A 26 8.61 -9.03 1.58
N GLU A 27 8.56 -10.05 2.44
CA GLU A 27 8.40 -11.44 2.00
C GLU A 27 7.10 -11.65 1.22
N LYS A 28 5.99 -11.10 1.72
CA LYS A 28 4.70 -11.15 1.03
C LYS A 28 4.69 -10.36 -0.28
N ILE A 29 5.36 -9.20 -0.34
CA ILE A 29 5.54 -8.42 -1.57
C ILE A 29 6.30 -9.25 -2.62
N ASN A 30 7.38 -9.92 -2.23
CA ASN A 30 8.15 -10.79 -3.12
C ASN A 30 7.30 -11.98 -3.60
N THR A 31 6.52 -12.58 -2.71
CA THR A 31 5.58 -13.66 -3.05
C THR A 31 4.54 -13.19 -4.06
N LEU A 32 3.93 -12.03 -3.83
CA LEU A 32 2.95 -11.44 -4.74
C LEU A 32 3.57 -11.12 -6.11
N ARG A 33 4.80 -10.59 -6.12
CA ARG A 33 5.55 -10.34 -7.36
C ARG A 33 5.75 -11.63 -8.15
N GLN A 34 6.19 -12.71 -7.49
CA GLN A 34 6.41 -14.01 -8.15
C GLN A 34 5.11 -14.61 -8.71
N ILE A 35 3.99 -14.48 -7.98
CA ILE A 35 2.68 -14.94 -8.45
C ILE A 35 2.28 -14.20 -9.74
N ILE A 36 2.38 -12.87 -9.75
CA ILE A 36 2.07 -12.04 -10.92
C ILE A 36 3.01 -12.39 -12.08
N TRP A 37 4.31 -12.50 -11.81
CA TRP A 37 5.31 -12.85 -12.82
C TRP A 37 5.02 -14.20 -13.48
N ASN A 38 4.80 -15.23 -12.66
CA ASN A 38 4.53 -16.58 -13.15
C ASN A 38 3.24 -16.67 -13.95
N LYS A 39 2.24 -15.86 -13.59
CA LYS A 39 0.98 -15.81 -14.33
C LYS A 39 1.15 -15.15 -15.70
N LEU A 40 1.81 -13.99 -15.73
CA LEU A 40 1.86 -13.15 -16.92
C LEU A 40 2.97 -13.55 -17.91
N LYS A 41 4.04 -14.24 -17.47
CA LYS A 41 5.14 -14.67 -18.36
C LYS A 41 4.70 -15.61 -19.50
N ALA A 42 3.54 -16.26 -19.37
CA ALA A 42 2.98 -17.08 -20.44
C ALA A 42 2.61 -16.27 -21.69
N ASN A 43 2.40 -14.96 -21.55
CA ASN A 43 2.18 -14.04 -22.66
C ASN A 43 3.49 -13.27 -22.98
N PRO A 44 4.10 -13.47 -24.16
CA PRO A 44 5.38 -12.82 -24.51
C PRO A 44 5.36 -11.28 -24.47
N LYS A 45 4.21 -10.65 -24.70
CA LYS A 45 4.07 -9.19 -24.60
C LYS A 45 4.02 -8.74 -23.14
N ALA A 46 3.34 -9.50 -22.30
CA ALA A 46 3.29 -9.25 -20.86
C ALA A 46 4.65 -9.51 -20.21
N GLU A 47 5.37 -10.55 -20.62
CA GLU A 47 6.74 -10.83 -20.17
C GLU A 47 7.69 -9.67 -20.49
N LYS A 48 7.65 -9.12 -21.71
CA LYS A 48 8.45 -7.93 -22.05
C LYS A 48 8.11 -6.72 -21.18
N ALA A 49 6.82 -6.50 -20.90
CA ALA A 49 6.38 -5.44 -20.02
C ALA A 49 6.88 -5.66 -18.57
N LEU A 50 6.82 -6.90 -18.06
CA LEU A 50 7.35 -7.27 -16.75
C LEU A 50 8.86 -6.98 -16.63
N GLN A 51 9.65 -7.41 -17.62
CA GLN A 51 11.10 -7.18 -17.64
C GLN A 51 11.46 -5.68 -17.69
N ALA A 52 10.64 -4.87 -18.38
CA ALA A 52 10.84 -3.42 -18.43
C ALA A 52 10.36 -2.72 -17.15
N ALA A 53 9.28 -3.20 -16.54
CA ALA A 53 8.76 -2.73 -15.26
C ALA A 53 9.77 -2.96 -14.12
N GLU A 54 10.49 -4.08 -14.10
CA GLU A 54 11.57 -4.32 -13.13
C GLU A 54 12.71 -3.28 -13.21
N LYS A 55 12.90 -2.66 -14.37
CA LYS A 55 13.87 -1.58 -14.58
C LYS A 55 13.32 -0.20 -14.21
N GLY A 56 12.10 -0.12 -13.68
CA GLY A 56 11.46 1.12 -13.23
C GLY A 56 10.71 1.90 -14.32
N SER A 57 10.43 1.30 -15.49
CA SER A 57 9.68 1.98 -16.55
C SER A 57 8.20 2.19 -16.16
N LYS A 58 7.79 3.45 -16.00
CA LYS A 58 6.40 3.79 -15.64
C LYS A 58 5.37 3.32 -16.67
N THR A 59 5.65 3.54 -17.96
CA THR A 59 4.77 3.11 -19.05
C THR A 59 4.60 1.59 -19.10
N ASP A 60 5.63 0.83 -18.74
CA ASP A 60 5.51 -0.63 -18.71
C ASP A 60 4.82 -1.15 -17.45
N LEU A 61 4.85 -0.40 -16.35
CA LEU A 61 4.00 -0.70 -15.18
C LEU A 61 2.51 -0.59 -15.51
N GLU A 62 2.10 0.42 -16.28
CA GLU A 62 0.71 0.54 -16.74
C GLU A 62 0.30 -0.66 -17.61
N LYS A 63 1.18 -1.08 -18.54
CA LYS A 63 0.93 -2.30 -19.35
C LYS A 63 0.82 -3.55 -18.48
N VAL A 64 1.68 -3.71 -17.48
CA VAL A 64 1.59 -4.83 -16.54
C VAL A 64 0.25 -4.80 -15.79
N ALA A 65 -0.24 -3.61 -15.42
CA ALA A 65 -1.56 -3.48 -14.79
C ALA A 65 -2.70 -3.89 -15.73
N ASP A 66 -2.63 -3.54 -17.02
CA ASP A 66 -3.64 -3.96 -18.01
C ASP A 66 -3.66 -5.50 -18.17
N TYR A 67 -2.49 -6.13 -18.29
CA TYR A 67 -2.42 -7.59 -18.37
C TYR A 67 -2.87 -8.28 -17.09
N LEU A 68 -2.50 -7.73 -15.93
CA LEU A 68 -2.94 -8.25 -14.63
C LEU A 68 -4.46 -8.14 -14.49
N LYS A 69 -5.07 -7.04 -14.94
CA LYS A 69 -6.52 -6.85 -14.92
C LYS A 69 -7.24 -7.90 -15.76
N VAL A 70 -6.73 -8.19 -16.97
CA VAL A 70 -7.29 -9.26 -17.82
C VAL A 70 -7.19 -10.61 -17.11
N ALA A 71 -6.01 -10.99 -16.61
CA ALA A 71 -5.82 -12.26 -15.92
C ALA A 71 -6.72 -12.41 -14.67
N MET A 72 -6.97 -11.32 -13.94
CA MET A 72 -7.87 -11.32 -12.78
C MET A 72 -9.35 -11.36 -13.17
N ASN A 73 -9.71 -10.93 -14.38
CA ASN A 73 -11.08 -11.07 -14.88
C ASN A 73 -11.34 -12.49 -15.39
N ASP A 74 -10.33 -13.12 -15.98
CA ASP A 74 -10.44 -14.48 -16.53
C ASP A 74 -10.43 -15.56 -15.44
N GLU A 75 -9.72 -15.33 -14.33
CA GLU A 75 -9.56 -16.32 -13.26
C GLU A 75 -9.85 -15.73 -11.87
N ALA A 76 -11.04 -16.03 -11.35
CA ALA A 76 -11.52 -15.52 -10.06
C ALA A 76 -10.60 -15.91 -8.88
N ASP A 77 -10.17 -17.17 -8.82
CA ASP A 77 -9.27 -17.66 -7.74
C ASP A 77 -7.93 -16.92 -7.75
N PHE A 78 -7.40 -16.63 -8.94
CA PHE A 78 -6.19 -15.83 -9.09
C PHE A 78 -6.42 -14.40 -8.61
N ALA A 79 -7.55 -13.79 -8.97
CA ALA A 79 -7.91 -12.46 -8.53
C ALA A 79 -8.06 -12.35 -7.01
N GLU A 80 -8.72 -13.33 -6.39
CA GLU A 80 -8.88 -13.40 -4.94
C GLU A 80 -7.52 -13.51 -4.25
N LYS A 81 -6.66 -14.42 -4.70
CA LYS A 81 -5.30 -14.59 -4.17
C LYS A 81 -4.48 -13.30 -4.25
N VAL A 82 -4.51 -12.63 -5.40
CA VAL A 82 -3.77 -11.38 -5.63
C VAL A 82 -4.29 -10.26 -4.75
N LYS A 83 -5.62 -10.06 -4.67
CA LYS A 83 -6.24 -9.03 -3.82
C LYS A 83 -6.04 -9.30 -2.33
N GLY A 84 -6.15 -10.56 -1.91
CA GLY A 84 -5.96 -10.98 -0.53
C GLY A 84 -4.54 -10.64 -0.04
N LEU A 85 -3.51 -11.11 -0.76
CA LEU A 85 -2.12 -10.81 -0.44
C LEU A 85 -1.83 -9.30 -0.43
N ALA A 86 -2.36 -8.56 -1.41
CA ALA A 86 -2.13 -7.13 -1.48
C ALA A 86 -2.79 -6.37 -0.31
N THR A 87 -3.95 -6.84 0.16
CA THR A 87 -4.64 -6.30 1.34
C THR A 87 -3.83 -6.60 2.61
N GLU A 88 -3.35 -7.84 2.77
CA GLU A 88 -2.48 -8.22 3.88
C GLU A 88 -1.21 -7.35 3.93
N ILE A 89 -0.56 -7.14 2.79
CA ILE A 89 0.63 -6.29 2.71
C ILE A 89 0.32 -4.85 3.15
N GLN A 90 -0.82 -4.29 2.73
CA GLN A 90 -1.21 -2.94 3.18
C GLN A 90 -1.40 -2.86 4.70
N SER A 91 -1.91 -3.93 5.33
CA SER A 91 -2.05 -3.98 6.79
C SER A 91 -0.71 -4.02 7.53
N LEU A 92 0.35 -4.47 6.85
CA LEU A 92 1.71 -4.60 7.39
C LEU A 92 2.64 -3.44 6.99
N LYS A 93 2.09 -2.41 6.33
CA LYS A 93 2.82 -1.18 6.03
C LYS A 93 3.16 -0.48 7.34
N ILE A 94 4.42 -0.10 7.52
CA ILE A 94 4.83 0.67 8.69
C ILE A 94 4.11 2.03 8.61
N GLN A 95 3.31 2.36 9.62
CA GLN A 95 2.73 3.70 9.73
C GLN A 95 3.87 4.68 10.01
N ASP A 96 4.20 5.49 9.01
CA ASP A 96 5.11 6.61 9.18
C ASP A 96 4.38 7.70 9.98
N ASN A 97 4.61 7.72 11.29
CA ASN A 97 4.09 8.71 12.23
C ASN A 97 5.06 9.89 12.43
N SER A 98 6.06 10.06 11.57
CA SER A 98 7.11 11.07 11.74
C SER A 98 6.62 12.51 11.61
N SER A 99 5.35 12.74 11.23
CA SER A 99 4.69 14.05 11.20
C SER A 99 3.86 14.37 12.45
N MET A 100 3.96 13.55 13.51
CA MET A 100 3.28 13.82 14.77
C MET A 100 3.98 14.97 15.51
N ASN A 101 3.50 16.20 15.31
CA ASN A 101 3.96 17.36 16.06
C ASN A 101 3.46 17.24 17.51
N GLN A 102 4.35 16.90 18.44
CA GLN A 102 4.11 17.06 19.88
C GLN A 102 4.53 18.47 20.30
N THR A 103 3.55 19.31 20.62
CA THR A 103 3.82 20.57 21.33
C THR A 103 3.55 20.34 22.81
N ASN A 104 4.60 20.39 23.63
CA ASN A 104 4.49 20.31 25.08
C ASN A 104 4.46 21.74 25.66
N SER A 105 3.35 22.12 26.27
CA SER A 105 3.22 23.38 27.01
C SER A 105 2.53 23.13 28.34
N GLY A 106 3.20 23.45 29.45
CA GLY A 106 2.59 23.56 30.77
C GLY A 106 2.04 22.27 31.42
N GLY A 107 2.45 21.07 30.98
CA GLY A 107 2.06 19.81 31.62
C GLY A 107 0.85 19.09 31.01
N GLN A 108 0.33 19.56 29.88
CA GLN A 108 -0.64 18.83 29.05
C GLN A 108 0.04 18.35 27.76
N ASN A 109 -0.03 17.02 27.53
CA ASN A 109 0.43 16.42 26.29
C ASN A 109 -0.67 16.56 25.21
N LEU A 110 -0.35 17.27 24.13
CA LEU A 110 -1.23 17.44 22.97
C LEU A 110 -0.66 16.64 21.79
N GLN A 111 -1.47 15.75 21.22
CA GLN A 111 -1.13 14.95 20.04
C GLN A 111 -2.14 15.25 18.93
N ASN A 112 -1.70 15.95 17.89
CA ASN A 112 -2.54 16.29 16.75
C ASN A 112 -1.93 15.71 15.46
N GLN A 113 -2.79 15.19 14.60
CA GLN A 113 -2.41 14.68 13.28
C GLN A 113 -2.69 15.76 12.22
N GLY A 114 -1.61 16.36 11.66
CA GLY A 114 -1.66 17.32 10.54
C GLY A 114 -1.33 18.78 10.88
N GLU A 115 -1.06 19.61 9.87
CA GLU A 115 -1.03 21.08 9.99
C GLU A 115 -2.44 21.58 10.23
N VAL A 116 -2.79 21.80 11.49
CA VAL A 116 -4.08 22.39 11.86
C VAL A 116 -3.89 23.90 11.97
N GLY A 117 -4.37 24.64 10.97
CA GLY A 117 -4.61 26.08 11.08
C GLY A 117 -5.75 26.30 12.08
N GLU A 118 -5.37 26.61 13.32
CA GLU A 118 -6.22 26.84 14.49
C GLU A 118 -7.10 25.67 14.96
N VAL A 119 -6.86 25.24 16.21
CA VAL A 119 -7.63 24.21 16.92
C VAL A 119 -8.43 24.88 18.03
N TYR A 120 -9.75 24.94 17.89
CA TYR A 120 -10.64 25.38 18.96
C TYR A 120 -11.08 24.16 19.79
N GLN A 121 -10.61 24.07 21.03
CA GLN A 121 -11.07 23.08 22.00
C GLN A 121 -11.70 23.75 23.22
N ALA A 122 -12.83 23.19 23.68
CA ALA A 122 -13.61 23.74 24.79
C ALA A 122 -12.80 23.74 26.10
N ALA A 123 -12.76 24.87 26.80
CA ALA A 123 -11.97 25.10 28.00
C ALA A 123 -12.43 24.31 29.25
N THR A 124 -13.45 23.45 29.15
CA THR A 124 -13.98 22.74 30.32
C THR A 124 -14.53 21.37 29.93
N ILE A 125 -13.93 20.31 30.48
CA ILE A 125 -14.46 18.95 30.44
C ILE A 125 -14.97 18.64 31.86
N ASN A 126 -16.29 18.62 32.04
CA ASN A 126 -16.89 18.16 33.29
C ASN A 126 -17.06 16.63 33.23
N ILE A 127 -16.34 15.92 34.10
CA ILE A 127 -16.50 14.47 34.28
C ILE A 127 -17.25 14.24 35.59
N ASN A 128 -18.53 13.86 35.50
CA ASN A 128 -19.26 13.36 36.65
C ASN A 128 -18.93 11.87 36.82
N LYS A 129 -18.28 11.52 37.92
CA LYS A 129 -18.11 10.13 38.34
C LYS A 129 -19.24 9.77 39.31
N THR A 130 -19.91 8.65 39.07
CA THR A 130 -20.80 7.98 40.03
C THR A 130 -20.03 7.34 41.16
#